data_AF-A0A7C5DHZ4-F1
#
_entry.id   AF-A0A7C5DHZ4-F1
#
_cell.length_a   1.000
_cell.length_b   1.000
_cell.length_c   1.000
_cell.angle_alpha   90.00
_cell.angle_beta   90.00
_cell.angle_gamma   90.00
#
_symmetry.space_group_name_H-M   'P 1'
#
loop_
_entity.id
_entity.type
_entity.pdbx_description
1 polymer ?
#
loop_
_entity_poly.entity_id
_entity_poly.type
_entity_poly.pdbx_seq_one_letter_code
_entity_poly.pdbx_strand_id
1 'polypeptide(L)'
;MKEKNNNTEEILVLITVLMLLILSMMALNKVIPSSFQSITGRVVTRVNITQPAPGNCNFTLYKGLNLVSFFCITTMHPTGDVVGSLSNLDAVFEYQEGSSDAWKIYNPNLPSFVIQDLTRMSRTEGYWIRMKGDEHFFLEGGLRVPTDVYLAPGWNLVGYPTNETKPVNQSFSSIEGNFTEVRTYNTATQSFISYVPGVGGALNQTEPYFGYWINATTKEVWVVD
;
A
#
# COMPACT_ATOMS: atom_id res chain seq x y z
N MET A 1 -91.45 14.24 -21.14
CA MET A 1 -90.19 14.70 -20.52
C MET A 1 -89.53 13.46 -19.93
N LYS A 2 -88.58 12.83 -20.66
CA LYS A 2 -87.91 11.60 -20.20
C LYS A 2 -86.81 12.00 -19.24
N GLU A 3 -87.01 11.67 -17.97
CA GLU A 3 -86.03 11.84 -16.90
C GLU A 3 -84.77 11.04 -17.29
N LYS A 4 -83.71 11.75 -17.68
CA LYS A 4 -82.43 11.18 -18.07
C LYS A 4 -81.83 10.60 -16.78
N ASN A 5 -81.79 9.28 -16.68
CA ASN A 5 -81.32 8.59 -15.48
C ASN A 5 -79.80 8.81 -15.32
N ASN A 6 -79.42 9.86 -14.59
CA ASN A 6 -78.02 10.29 -14.38
C ASN A 6 -77.13 9.14 -13.88
N ASN A 7 -77.69 8.24 -13.07
CA ASN A 7 -76.97 7.06 -12.55
C ASN A 7 -76.46 6.14 -13.67
N THR A 8 -77.18 6.03 -14.79
CA THR A 8 -76.76 5.16 -15.90
C THR A 8 -75.59 5.74 -16.68
N GLU A 9 -75.52 7.07 -16.85
CA GLU A 9 -74.36 7.71 -17.51
C GLU A 9 -73.12 7.73 -16.61
N GLU A 10 -73.28 7.93 -15.29
CA GLU A 10 -72.17 7.84 -14.34
C GLU A 10 -71.56 6.44 -14.29
N ILE A 11 -72.38 5.38 -14.28
CA ILE A 11 -71.92 3.99 -14.33
C ILE A 11 -71.16 3.71 -15.64
N LEU A 12 -71.64 4.22 -16.77
CA LEU A 12 -70.99 4.02 -18.07
C LEU A 12 -69.62 4.74 -18.14
N VAL A 13 -69.51 5.94 -17.58
CA VAL A 13 -68.24 6.66 -17.47
C VAL A 13 -67.27 5.91 -16.55
N LEU A 14 -67.74 5.39 -15.41
CA LEU A 14 -66.89 4.61 -14.50
C LEU A 14 -66.34 3.34 -15.17
N ILE A 15 -67.17 2.62 -15.91
CA ILE A 15 -66.76 1.40 -16.64
C ILE A 15 -65.74 1.73 -17.73
N THR A 16 -65.93 2.82 -18.48
CA THR A 16 -65.00 3.23 -19.54
C THR A 16 -63.65 3.69 -18.97
N VAL A 17 -63.63 4.42 -17.86
CA VAL A 17 -62.41 4.80 -17.14
C VAL A 17 -61.68 3.56 -16.61
N LEU A 18 -62.41 2.60 -16.02
CA LEU A 18 -61.84 1.35 -15.52
C LEU A 18 -61.22 0.51 -16.66
N MET A 19 -61.91 0.42 -17.80
CA MET A 19 -61.39 -0.26 -19.00
C MET A 19 -60.11 0.40 -19.52
N LEU A 20 -60.06 1.74 -19.56
CA LEU A 20 -58.86 2.48 -19.97
C LEU A 20 -57.69 2.29 -18.99
N LEU A 21 -57.94 2.25 -17.69
CA LEU A 21 -56.93 1.97 -16.66
C LEU A 21 -56.36 0.55 -16.79
N ILE A 22 -57.22 -0.44 -17.06
CA ILE A 22 -56.80 -1.83 -17.26
C ILE A 22 -55.96 -1.95 -18.55
N LEU A 23 -56.39 -1.32 -19.64
CA LEU A 23 -55.62 -1.26 -20.90
C LEU A 23 -54.25 -0.59 -20.71
N SER A 24 -54.19 0.49 -19.94
CA SER A 24 -52.95 1.18 -19.56
C SER A 24 -51.99 0.26 -18.77
N MET A 25 -52.49 -0.45 -17.76
CA MET A 25 -51.69 -1.42 -16.99
C MET A 25 -51.15 -2.56 -17.87
N MET A 26 -51.97 -3.07 -18.80
CA MET A 26 -51.54 -4.12 -19.73
C MET A 26 -50.47 -3.63 -20.71
N ALA A 27 -50.52 -2.36 -21.13
CA ALA A 27 -49.49 -1.75 -21.96
C ALA A 27 -48.18 -1.53 -21.16
N LEU A 28 -48.26 -1.08 -19.91
CA LEU A 28 -47.08 -0.91 -19.04
C LEU A 28 -46.30 -2.22 -18.83
N ASN A 29 -46.99 -3.35 -18.70
CA ASN A 29 -46.34 -4.65 -18.54
C ASN A 29 -45.54 -5.11 -19.78
N LYS A 30 -45.73 -4.49 -20.95
CA LYS A 30 -44.93 -4.74 -22.16
C LYS A 30 -43.73 -3.78 -22.32
N VAL A 31 -43.65 -2.74 -21.50
CA VAL A 31 -42.60 -1.69 -21.59
C VAL A 31 -41.43 -1.96 -20.64
N ILE A 32 -41.60 -2.82 -19.63
CA ILE A 32 -40.51 -3.23 -18.75
C ILE A 32 -39.72 -4.34 -19.46
N PRO A 33 -38.45 -4.11 -19.86
CA PRO A 33 -37.64 -5.16 -20.44
C PRO A 33 -37.46 -6.31 -19.44
N SER A 34 -37.58 -7.55 -19.90
CA SER A 34 -37.40 -8.76 -19.07
C SER A 34 -36.03 -8.84 -18.37
N SER A 35 -35.06 -8.01 -18.79
CA SER A 35 -33.76 -7.84 -18.12
C SER A 35 -33.85 -7.25 -16.71
N PHE A 36 -34.98 -6.65 -16.31
CA PHE A 36 -35.17 -6.17 -14.94
C PHE A 36 -35.77 -7.22 -13.99
N GLN A 37 -36.22 -8.37 -14.51
CA GLN A 37 -36.69 -9.50 -13.70
C GLN A 37 -35.59 -10.52 -13.38
N SER A 38 -34.36 -10.32 -13.85
CA SER A 38 -33.27 -11.31 -13.75
C SER A 38 -32.26 -11.07 -12.63
N ILE A 39 -32.41 -10.02 -11.81
CA ILE A 39 -31.52 -9.83 -10.64
C ILE A 39 -32.23 -10.36 -9.38
N THR A 40 -32.35 -11.69 -9.30
CA THR A 40 -32.78 -12.43 -8.10
C THR A 40 -31.60 -12.98 -7.30
N GLY A 41 -30.36 -12.72 -7.74
CA GLY A 41 -29.15 -13.15 -7.06
C GLY A 41 -28.82 -12.28 -5.86
N ARG A 42 -28.79 -12.88 -4.66
CA ARG A 42 -28.08 -12.30 -3.52
C ARG A 42 -26.59 -12.24 -3.87
N VAL A 43 -26.11 -11.11 -4.37
CA VAL A 43 -24.68 -10.88 -4.49
C VAL A 43 -24.14 -10.68 -3.08
N VAL A 44 -23.56 -11.73 -2.49
CA VAL A 44 -22.75 -11.58 -1.29
C VAL A 44 -21.38 -11.09 -1.76
N THR A 45 -21.18 -9.77 -1.81
CA THR A 45 -19.83 -9.23 -1.86
C THR A 45 -19.19 -9.46 -0.49
N ARG A 46 -18.24 -10.40 -0.43
CA ARG A 46 -17.30 -10.45 0.68
C ARG A 46 -16.27 -9.36 0.44
N VAL A 47 -16.40 -8.23 1.12
CA VAL A 47 -15.28 -7.30 1.26
C VAL A 47 -14.33 -7.95 2.25
N ASN A 48 -13.25 -8.57 1.76
CA ASN A 48 -12.12 -8.89 2.61
C ASN A 48 -11.44 -7.56 2.96
N ILE A 49 -11.85 -6.94 4.06
CA ILE A 49 -11.05 -5.89 4.67
C ILE A 49 -9.89 -6.64 5.33
N THR A 50 -8.78 -6.78 4.61
CA THR A 50 -7.50 -7.15 5.23
C THR A 50 -7.06 -5.94 6.03
N GLN A 51 -7.63 -5.76 7.23
CA GLN A 51 -7.04 -4.81 8.18
C GLN A 51 -5.61 -5.28 8.42
N PRO A 52 -4.63 -4.36 8.38
CA PRO A 52 -3.29 -4.69 8.84
C PRO A 52 -3.39 -5.32 10.23
N ALA A 53 -2.70 -6.45 10.44
CA ALA A 53 -2.60 -7.01 11.77
C ALA A 53 -1.93 -5.96 12.69
N PRO A 54 -2.33 -5.83 13.96
CA PRO A 54 -1.64 -4.95 14.89
C PRO A 54 -0.14 -5.23 14.91
N GLY A 55 0.68 -4.19 14.86
CA GLY A 55 2.13 -4.30 14.83
C GLY A 55 2.79 -2.97 15.14
N ASN A 56 4.07 -2.99 15.51
CA ASN A 56 4.83 -1.79 15.78
C ASN A 56 6.26 -1.94 15.25
N CYS A 57 6.90 -0.81 15.01
CA CYS A 57 8.34 -0.76 14.82
C CYS A 57 8.97 -0.40 16.16
N ASN A 58 9.90 -1.23 16.60
CA ASN A 58 10.56 -1.06 17.88
C ASN A 58 12.02 -1.54 17.75
N PHE A 59 12.95 -0.61 17.60
CA PHE A 59 14.36 -0.91 17.40
C PHE A 59 15.25 0.28 17.78
N THR A 60 16.56 0.04 17.87
CA THR A 60 17.54 1.09 18.16
C THR A 60 18.16 1.62 16.87
N LEU A 61 18.19 2.94 16.72
CA LEU A 61 19.00 3.63 15.72
C LEU A 61 20.32 4.03 16.39
N TYR A 62 21.45 3.67 15.79
CA TYR A 62 22.76 3.97 16.33
C TYR A 62 23.32 5.27 15.74
N LYS A 63 24.24 5.91 16.46
CA LYS A 63 24.98 7.07 15.97
C LYS A 63 25.64 6.75 14.63
N GLY A 64 25.57 7.71 13.70
CA GLY A 64 26.05 7.54 12.33
C GLY A 64 24.94 7.12 11.38
N LEU A 65 25.30 6.43 10.30
CA LEU A 65 24.36 5.99 9.27
C LEU A 65 23.71 4.66 9.64
N ASN A 66 22.40 4.58 9.52
CA ASN A 66 21.62 3.35 9.63
C ASN A 66 20.89 3.13 8.31
N LEU A 67 20.97 1.93 7.75
CA LEU A 67 20.17 1.54 6.58
C LEU A 67 18.96 0.73 7.05
N VAL A 68 17.78 1.37 7.05
CA VAL A 68 16.60 0.85 7.75
C VAL A 68 15.36 0.78 6.88
N SER A 69 14.37 0.04 7.36
CA SER A 69 13.01 -0.05 6.82
C SER A 69 11.98 0.02 7.94
N PHE A 70 10.72 0.31 7.58
CA PHE A 70 9.63 0.44 8.55
C PHE A 70 8.42 -0.40 8.14
N PHE A 71 8.45 -1.70 8.48
CA PHE A 71 7.32 -2.57 8.14
C PHE A 71 6.00 -2.08 8.80
N CYS A 72 6.04 -1.46 9.97
CA CYS A 72 4.84 -1.05 10.69
C CYS A 72 4.01 0.05 9.99
N ILE A 73 4.57 0.74 8.98
CA ILE A 73 3.84 1.75 8.20
C ILE A 73 2.76 1.03 7.37
N THR A 74 1.49 1.26 7.67
CA THR A 74 0.37 0.54 7.01
C THR A 74 -0.04 1.15 5.67
N THR A 75 0.14 2.46 5.55
CA THR A 75 -0.05 3.27 4.34
C THR A 75 0.98 4.38 4.35
N MET A 76 1.34 4.90 3.17
CA MET A 76 2.30 5.99 3.04
C MET A 76 2.03 7.13 4.04
N HIS A 77 3.01 7.48 4.87
CA HIS A 77 2.87 8.33 6.07
C HIS A 77 3.76 9.59 5.95
N PRO A 78 3.35 10.78 6.42
CA PRO A 78 4.25 11.94 6.42
C PRO A 78 5.56 11.67 7.18
N THR A 79 6.70 12.04 6.60
CA THR A 79 8.04 11.79 7.18
C THR A 79 8.17 12.36 8.59
N GLY A 80 7.69 13.59 8.81
CA GLY A 80 7.73 14.25 10.11
C GLY A 80 6.96 13.50 11.21
N ASP A 81 5.91 12.75 10.86
CA ASP A 81 5.17 11.97 11.84
C ASP A 81 5.86 10.64 12.16
N VAL A 82 6.63 10.08 11.21
CA VAL A 82 7.38 8.84 11.40
C VAL A 82 8.60 9.09 12.28
N VAL A 83 9.41 10.10 11.94
CA VAL A 83 10.74 10.30 12.55
C VAL A 83 10.86 11.60 13.37
N GLY A 84 9.83 12.44 13.42
CA GLY A 84 9.92 13.76 14.06
C GLY A 84 10.01 13.73 15.59
N SER A 85 9.75 12.59 16.23
CA SER A 85 9.97 12.40 17.67
C SER A 85 11.44 12.11 18.02
N LEU A 86 12.29 11.79 17.03
CA LEU A 86 13.71 11.51 17.25
C LEU A 86 14.49 12.80 17.53
N SER A 87 15.04 12.90 18.73
CA SER A 87 15.82 14.04 19.20
C SER A 87 17.23 14.10 18.60
N ASN A 88 17.82 12.96 18.26
CA ASN A 88 19.16 12.84 17.68
C ASN A 88 19.15 12.77 16.15
N LEU A 89 18.00 12.97 15.49
CA LEU A 89 17.91 12.90 14.04
C LEU A 89 18.70 14.04 13.38
N ASP A 90 19.60 13.69 12.47
CA ASP A 90 20.29 14.66 11.62
C ASP A 90 19.61 14.81 10.26
N ALA A 91 19.44 13.69 9.54
CA ALA A 91 18.77 13.66 8.25
C ALA A 91 18.29 12.24 7.89
N VAL A 92 17.26 12.17 7.06
CA VAL A 92 16.78 10.95 6.39
C VAL A 92 16.99 11.10 4.89
N PHE A 93 17.44 10.03 4.24
CA PHE A 93 17.62 9.96 2.80
C PHE A 93 16.85 8.77 2.23
N GLU A 94 16.18 8.99 1.10
CA GLU A 94 15.56 7.98 0.27
C GLU A 94 16.18 8.05 -1.12
N TYR A 95 16.36 6.90 -1.77
CA TYR A 95 16.80 6.83 -3.15
C TYR A 95 15.63 6.33 -4.01
N GLN A 96 15.19 7.16 -4.94
CA GLN A 96 14.12 6.90 -5.88
C GLN A 96 14.72 6.55 -7.24
N GLU A 97 14.70 5.26 -7.58
CA GLU A 97 15.25 4.73 -8.82
C GLU A 97 14.61 5.34 -10.07
N GLY A 98 15.41 5.47 -11.14
CA GLY A 98 14.94 6.01 -12.42
C GLY A 98 14.68 7.53 -12.46
N SER A 99 14.77 8.24 -11.33
CA SER A 99 14.68 9.70 -11.28
C SER A 99 16.03 10.35 -11.66
N SER A 100 15.97 11.49 -12.38
CA SER A 100 17.15 12.34 -12.62
C SER A 100 17.64 13.03 -11.35
N ASP A 101 16.77 13.13 -10.35
CA ASP A 101 17.04 13.61 -9.00
C ASP A 101 16.57 12.55 -8.01
N ALA A 102 17.37 11.49 -7.87
CA ALA A 102 16.98 10.26 -7.17
C ALA A 102 17.00 10.41 -5.64
N TRP A 103 17.91 11.23 -5.10
CA TRP A 103 18.07 11.36 -3.67
C TRP A 103 17.09 12.38 -3.09
N LYS A 104 16.18 11.92 -2.22
CA LYS A 104 15.27 12.77 -1.46
C LYS A 104 15.74 12.87 -0.03
N ILE A 105 15.64 14.06 0.54
CA ILE A 105 16.19 14.37 1.86
C ILE A 105 15.11 14.97 2.75
N TYR A 106 15.09 14.54 4.00
CA TYR A 106 14.41 15.21 5.10
C TYR A 106 15.44 15.60 6.15
N ASN A 107 15.50 16.89 6.51
CA ASN A 107 16.37 17.41 7.55
C ASN A 107 15.55 18.34 8.48
N PRO A 108 15.20 17.88 9.69
CA PRO A 108 14.37 18.64 10.64
C PRO A 108 15.12 19.84 11.25
N ASN A 109 16.45 19.92 11.08
CA ASN A 109 17.28 21.00 11.60
C ASN A 109 17.36 22.21 10.65
N LEU A 110 16.75 22.12 9.46
CA LEU A 110 16.67 23.24 8.53
C LEU A 110 15.60 24.25 8.96
N PRO A 111 15.75 25.54 8.61
CA PRO A 111 14.69 26.53 8.85
C PRO A 111 13.35 26.10 8.22
N SER A 112 12.24 26.42 8.89
CA SER A 112 10.89 25.98 8.49
C SER A 112 10.42 26.46 7.11
N PHE A 113 11.06 27.47 6.54
CA PHE A 113 10.78 27.95 5.18
C PHE A 113 11.44 27.09 4.09
N VAL A 114 12.34 26.16 4.45
CA VAL A 114 12.95 25.24 3.50
C VAL A 114 11.99 24.08 3.23
N ILE A 115 11.64 23.91 1.96
CA ILE A 115 10.81 22.80 1.50
C ILE A 115 11.65 21.51 1.60
N GLN A 116 11.07 20.48 2.21
CA GLN A 116 11.69 19.15 2.33
C GLN A 116 11.34 18.33 1.10
N ASP A 117 12.31 17.59 0.56
CA ASP A 117 12.10 16.75 -0.62
C ASP A 117 11.45 15.42 -0.25
N LEU A 118 11.91 14.79 0.84
CA LEU A 118 11.35 13.55 1.37
C LEU A 118 10.17 13.87 2.30
N THR A 119 8.99 13.99 1.72
CA THR A 119 7.77 14.38 2.46
C THR A 119 6.97 13.21 3.01
N ARG A 120 7.17 12.01 2.46
CA ARG A 120 6.43 10.81 2.85
C ARG A 120 7.34 9.59 2.92
N MET A 121 6.99 8.67 3.80
CA MET A 121 7.66 7.39 3.97
C MET A 121 6.68 6.24 3.79
N SER A 122 7.18 5.08 3.38
CA SER A 122 6.42 3.89 3.07
C SER A 122 7.11 2.66 3.67
N ARG A 123 6.39 1.53 3.72
CA ARG A 123 6.94 0.24 4.16
C ARG A 123 7.78 -0.48 3.09
N THR A 124 7.62 -0.10 1.82
CA THR A 124 8.29 -0.73 0.68
C THR A 124 9.65 -0.12 0.39
N GLU A 125 9.93 1.09 0.88
CA GLU A 125 11.18 1.80 0.62
C GLU A 125 12.20 1.62 1.74
N GLY A 126 13.47 1.68 1.36
CA GLY A 126 14.60 1.71 2.28
C GLY A 126 15.04 3.14 2.57
N TYR A 127 15.54 3.38 3.78
CA TYR A 127 15.95 4.70 4.22
C TYR A 127 17.34 4.68 4.81
N TRP A 128 18.14 5.68 4.48
CA TRP A 128 19.32 6.01 5.26
C TRP A 128 18.93 7.02 6.33
N ILE A 129 19.14 6.67 7.59
CA ILE A 129 18.92 7.58 8.72
C ILE A 129 20.25 7.91 9.37
N ARG A 130 20.61 9.18 9.34
CA ARG A 130 21.80 9.70 10.01
C ARG A 130 21.44 10.22 11.39
N MET A 131 22.03 9.64 12.42
CA MET A 131 21.82 10.00 13.82
C MET A 131 23.06 10.66 14.43
N LYS A 132 22.84 11.66 15.29
CA LYS A 132 23.88 12.35 16.08
C LYS A 132 24.30 11.55 17.32
N GLY A 133 23.42 10.66 17.79
CA GLY A 133 23.60 9.79 18.94
C GLY A 133 22.65 8.60 18.86
N ASP A 134 22.92 7.57 19.66
CA ASP A 134 22.06 6.38 19.74
C ASP A 134 20.69 6.79 20.32
N GLU A 135 19.61 6.30 19.72
CA GLU A 135 18.25 6.60 20.16
C GLU A 135 17.32 5.43 19.87
N HIS A 136 16.41 5.17 20.81
CA HIS A 136 15.41 4.14 20.66
C HIS A 136 14.24 4.67 19.82
N PHE A 137 13.89 3.95 18.76
CA PHE A 137 12.76 4.27 17.89
C PHE A 137 11.54 3.43 18.25
N PHE A 138 10.39 4.09 18.33
CA PHE A 138 9.10 3.42 18.50
C PHE A 138 8.02 4.08 17.65
N LEU A 139 7.28 3.27 16.89
CA LEU A 139 6.13 3.71 16.11
C LEU A 139 5.04 2.64 16.13
N GLU A 140 3.86 3.02 16.62
CA GLU A 140 2.65 2.20 16.51
C GLU A 140 2.19 2.13 15.05
N GLY A 141 1.70 0.96 14.63
CA GLY A 141 1.23 0.78 13.27
C GLY A 141 0.59 -0.58 13.04
N GLY A 142 1.00 -1.24 11.96
CA GLY A 142 0.47 -2.55 11.61
C GLY A 142 1.32 -3.31 10.61
N LEU A 143 1.13 -4.62 10.60
CA LEU A 143 1.73 -5.53 9.66
C LEU A 143 0.75 -5.85 8.52
N ARG A 144 1.21 -5.71 7.29
CA ARG A 144 0.50 -6.16 6.09
C ARG A 144 1.38 -7.17 5.36
N VAL A 145 0.89 -8.38 5.20
CA VAL A 145 1.54 -9.41 4.39
C VAL A 145 0.49 -10.14 3.56
N PRO A 146 0.79 -10.53 2.30
CA PRO A 146 2.02 -10.20 1.58
C PRO A 146 2.09 -8.70 1.17
N THR A 147 3.27 -8.24 0.80
CA THR A 147 3.53 -6.91 0.24
C THR A 147 4.30 -7.03 -1.06
N ASP A 148 3.80 -6.34 -2.08
CA ASP A 148 4.45 -6.22 -3.38
C ASP A 148 5.41 -5.03 -3.35
N VAL A 149 6.68 -5.28 -3.61
CA VAL A 149 7.74 -4.26 -3.76
C VAL A 149 8.16 -4.23 -5.22
N TYR A 150 7.90 -3.11 -5.89
CA TYR A 150 8.20 -2.96 -7.32
C TYR A 150 9.68 -2.59 -7.51
N LEU A 151 10.37 -3.30 -8.39
CA LEU A 151 11.78 -3.06 -8.71
C LEU A 151 11.91 -2.53 -10.15
N ALA A 152 12.75 -1.52 -10.35
CA ALA A 152 13.22 -1.10 -11.66
C ALA A 152 14.58 -1.76 -11.98
N PRO A 153 14.96 -1.87 -13.27
CA PRO A 153 16.29 -2.32 -13.64
C PRO A 153 17.39 -1.44 -13.01
N GLY A 154 18.42 -2.07 -12.45
CA GLY A 154 19.50 -1.40 -11.71
C GLY A 154 19.31 -1.47 -10.19
N TRP A 155 19.96 -0.56 -9.48
CA TRP A 155 19.90 -0.48 -8.02
C TRP A 155 18.60 0.14 -7.53
N ASN A 156 17.93 -0.56 -6.62
CA ASN A 156 16.72 -0.12 -5.92
C ASN A 156 17.02 -0.10 -4.42
N LEU A 157 16.55 0.93 -3.70
CA LEU A 157 16.67 1.02 -2.24
C LEU A 157 15.34 0.65 -1.60
N VAL A 158 15.21 -0.61 -1.18
CA VAL A 158 13.94 -1.17 -0.73
C VAL A 158 13.94 -1.46 0.76
N GLY A 159 12.74 -1.40 1.34
CA GLY A 159 12.46 -1.82 2.69
C GLY A 159 12.13 -3.31 2.73
N TYR A 160 12.28 -3.92 3.90
CA TYR A 160 11.78 -5.27 4.17
C TYR A 160 10.44 -5.20 4.92
N PRO A 161 9.29 -5.39 4.23
CA PRO A 161 7.96 -5.03 4.74
C PRO A 161 7.30 -6.10 5.62
N THR A 162 8.09 -6.99 6.23
CA THR A 162 7.64 -8.05 7.15
C THR A 162 8.40 -8.00 8.48
N ASN A 163 7.84 -8.62 9.51
CA ASN A 163 8.46 -8.73 10.84
C ASN A 163 9.11 -10.11 11.07
N GLU A 164 9.15 -10.96 10.04
CA GLU A 164 9.81 -12.26 10.09
C GLU A 164 11.25 -12.17 9.61
N THR A 165 12.16 -12.91 10.23
CA THR A 165 13.51 -13.10 9.68
C THR A 165 13.52 -14.31 8.76
N LYS A 166 14.01 -14.16 7.54
CA LYS A 166 14.05 -15.24 6.55
C LYS A 166 15.46 -15.43 5.99
N PRO A 167 15.87 -16.68 5.69
CA PRO A 167 17.08 -16.94 4.92
C PRO A 167 17.06 -16.19 3.59
N VAL A 168 18.18 -15.62 3.18
CA VAL A 168 18.28 -14.73 2.01
C VAL A 168 17.76 -15.36 0.72
N ASN A 169 17.96 -16.67 0.54
CA ASN A 169 17.48 -17.42 -0.62
C ASN A 169 15.95 -17.60 -0.63
N GLN A 170 15.30 -17.63 0.53
CA GLN A 170 13.84 -17.69 0.64
C GLN A 170 13.24 -16.30 0.41
N SER A 171 13.85 -15.26 0.99
CA SER A 171 13.36 -13.88 0.90
C SER A 171 13.27 -13.40 -0.54
N PHE A 172 14.22 -13.73 -1.40
CA PHE A 172 14.26 -13.28 -2.80
C PHE A 172 13.77 -14.33 -3.81
N SER A 173 13.09 -15.39 -3.35
CA SER A 173 12.59 -16.47 -4.22
C SER A 173 11.63 -15.99 -5.29
N SER A 174 10.80 -14.97 -5.02
CA SER A 174 9.84 -14.43 -6.00
C SER A 174 10.51 -13.72 -7.18
N ILE A 175 11.79 -13.37 -7.06
CA ILE A 175 12.58 -12.66 -8.08
C ILE A 175 13.84 -13.46 -8.47
N GLU A 176 13.84 -14.77 -8.21
CA GLU A 176 14.97 -15.64 -8.53
C GLU A 176 15.38 -15.53 -10.00
N GLY A 177 16.66 -15.30 -10.25
CA GLY A 177 17.21 -15.08 -11.60
C GLY A 177 17.11 -13.64 -12.12
N ASN A 178 16.36 -12.76 -11.44
CA ASN A 178 16.10 -11.38 -11.89
C ASN A 178 16.83 -10.29 -11.09
N PHE A 179 17.87 -10.66 -10.33
CA PHE A 179 18.80 -9.74 -9.67
C PHE A 179 20.22 -10.31 -9.65
N THR A 180 21.21 -9.43 -9.53
CA THR A 180 22.63 -9.81 -9.53
C THR A 180 23.27 -9.76 -8.15
N GLU A 181 22.78 -8.87 -7.28
CA GLU A 181 23.34 -8.67 -5.95
C GLU A 181 22.31 -8.02 -5.02
N VAL A 182 22.35 -8.41 -3.75
CA VAL A 182 21.67 -7.74 -2.66
C VAL A 182 22.70 -7.26 -1.65
N ARG A 183 22.56 -6.04 -1.13
CA ARG A 183 23.41 -5.50 -0.07
C ARG A 183 22.58 -4.92 1.06
N THR A 184 23.09 -5.00 2.27
CA THR A 184 22.66 -4.15 3.40
C THR A 184 23.87 -3.57 4.10
N TYR A 185 23.66 -2.60 4.97
CA TYR A 185 24.72 -1.89 5.68
C TYR A 185 24.70 -2.26 7.15
N ASN A 186 25.83 -2.76 7.63
CA ASN A 186 26.01 -3.03 9.04
C ASN A 186 26.55 -1.78 9.73
N THR A 187 25.70 -1.12 10.53
CA THR A 187 26.07 0.09 11.26
C THR A 187 27.20 -0.13 12.26
N ALA A 188 27.28 -1.31 12.89
CA ALA A 188 28.30 -1.61 13.89
C ALA A 188 29.70 -1.73 13.27
N THR A 189 29.82 -2.36 12.10
CA THR A 189 31.08 -2.51 11.38
C THR A 189 31.33 -1.41 10.35
N GLN A 190 30.35 -0.52 10.14
CA GLN A 190 30.34 0.54 9.15
C GLN A 190 30.63 0.08 7.72
N SER A 191 30.15 -1.11 7.36
CA SER A 191 30.45 -1.76 6.08
C SER A 191 29.23 -2.40 5.44
N PHE A 192 29.24 -2.53 4.12
CA PHE A 192 28.25 -3.34 3.42
C PHE A 192 28.52 -4.83 3.61
N ILE A 193 27.45 -5.60 3.75
CA ILE A 193 27.43 -7.05 3.58
C ILE A 193 26.53 -7.37 2.40
N SER A 194 26.88 -8.40 1.62
CA SER A 194 26.19 -8.70 0.38
C SER A 194 25.88 -10.19 0.21
N TYR A 195 24.96 -10.45 -0.71
CA TYR A 195 24.59 -11.76 -1.22
C TYR A 195 24.57 -11.70 -2.76
N VAL A 196 25.28 -12.62 -3.39
CA VAL A 196 25.30 -12.80 -4.85
C VAL A 196 24.75 -14.20 -5.18
N PRO A 197 23.66 -14.32 -5.97
CA PRO A 197 23.10 -15.63 -6.33
C PRO A 197 24.15 -16.57 -6.95
N GLY A 198 24.18 -17.83 -6.50
CA GLY A 198 25.14 -18.84 -6.95
C GLY A 198 26.56 -18.70 -6.39
N VAL A 199 26.91 -17.58 -5.76
CA VAL A 199 28.22 -17.34 -5.12
C VAL A 199 28.10 -17.31 -3.59
N GLY A 200 27.03 -16.72 -3.07
CA GLY A 200 26.82 -16.49 -1.64
C GLY A 200 27.32 -15.12 -1.19
N GLY A 201 27.63 -14.99 0.10
CA GLY A 201 28.15 -13.76 0.71
C GLY A 201 27.89 -13.72 2.21
N ALA A 202 28.25 -12.60 2.85
CA ALA A 202 28.07 -12.41 4.29
C ALA A 202 26.60 -12.14 4.68
N LEU A 203 25.77 -11.70 3.74
CA LEU A 203 24.33 -11.56 3.94
C LEU A 203 23.65 -12.92 3.77
N ASN A 204 23.32 -13.59 4.87
CA ASN A 204 22.72 -14.92 4.89
C ASN A 204 21.21 -14.92 5.22
N GLN A 205 20.71 -13.83 5.79
CA GLN A 205 19.30 -13.65 6.16
C GLN A 205 18.86 -12.21 5.96
N THR A 206 17.57 -12.01 5.73
CA THR A 206 16.92 -10.70 5.77
C THR A 206 16.14 -10.57 7.07
N GLU A 207 16.37 -9.46 7.76
CA GLU A 207 15.79 -9.16 9.07
C GLU A 207 14.89 -7.92 9.00
N PRO A 208 13.85 -7.85 9.85
CA PRO A 208 13.03 -6.66 10.03
C PRO A 208 13.89 -5.44 10.37
N TYR A 209 13.38 -4.25 10.03
CA TYR A 209 14.02 -2.96 10.30
C TYR A 209 15.23 -2.62 9.44
N PHE A 210 15.73 -3.54 8.61
CA PHE A 210 16.83 -3.26 7.68
C PHE A 210 16.32 -2.87 6.29
N GLY A 211 17.01 -1.90 5.69
CA GLY A 211 16.90 -1.59 4.26
C GLY A 211 17.86 -2.45 3.44
N TYR A 212 17.52 -2.67 2.18
CA TYR A 212 18.29 -3.48 1.25
C TYR A 212 18.46 -2.76 -0.09
N TRP A 213 19.67 -2.80 -0.61
CA TRP A 213 19.96 -2.46 -2.00
C TRP A 213 19.82 -3.72 -2.85
N ILE A 214 18.95 -3.70 -3.85
CA ILE A 214 18.77 -4.81 -4.79
C ILE A 214 19.13 -4.32 -6.19
N ASN A 215 20.11 -4.97 -6.83
CA ASN A 215 20.46 -4.71 -8.22
C ASN A 215 19.67 -5.64 -9.15
N ALA A 216 18.47 -5.21 -9.54
CA ALA A 216 17.58 -5.97 -10.40
C ALA A 216 18.05 -5.92 -11.86
N THR A 217 17.93 -7.03 -12.59
CA THR A 217 18.30 -7.10 -14.02
C THR A 217 17.18 -6.61 -14.92
N THR A 218 15.93 -6.74 -14.47
CA THR A 218 14.72 -6.35 -15.19
C THR A 218 13.72 -5.69 -14.24
N LYS A 219 12.66 -5.10 -14.80
CA LYS A 219 11.51 -4.69 -14.00
C LYS A 219 10.83 -5.96 -13.46
N GLU A 220 10.57 -6.00 -12.15
CA GLU A 220 10.00 -7.17 -11.48
C GLU A 220 9.25 -6.76 -10.21
N VAL A 221 8.47 -7.67 -9.63
CA VAL A 221 7.83 -7.50 -8.32
C VAL A 221 8.43 -8.47 -7.30
N TRP A 222 9.06 -7.92 -6.27
CA TRP A 222 9.48 -8.67 -5.09
C TRP A 222 8.31 -8.81 -4.12
N VAL A 223 7.79 -10.03 -4.00
CA VAL A 223 6.67 -10.35 -3.12
C VAL A 223 7.23 -10.83 -1.79
N VAL A 224 6.91 -10.10 -0.73
CA VAL A 224 7.35 -10.40 0.64
C VAL A 224 6.16 -10.77 1.49
N ASP A 225 6.19 -11.99 2.02
CA ASP A 225 5.19 -12.58 2.91
C ASP A 225 5.57 -12.50 4.40
#